data_AF-A0A963EAV1-F1
#
_entry.id   AF-A0A963EAV1-F1
#
_cell.length_a   1.000
_cell.length_b   1.000
_cell.length_c   1.000
_cell.angle_alpha   90.00
_cell.angle_beta   90.00
_cell.angle_gamma   90.00
#
_symmetry.space_group_name_H-M   'P 1'
#
loop_
_entity.id
_entity.type
_entity.pdbx_description
1 polymer ?
#
loop_
_entity_poly.entity_id
_entity_poly.type
_entity_poly.pdbx_seq_one_letter_code
_entity_poly.pdbx_strand_id
1 'polypeptide(L)'
;AHIGVGTFAIKIVSALTIFVDFAILQYCGYIPNSPEQPEAVITALYYLIAGVPIVVTMIIIVMYLFYPLTKEKHDAIRAEIDQRHQNALKENH
;
A
#
# COMPACT_ATOMS: atom_id res chain seq x y z
N ALA A 1 19.49 12.61 -2.84
CA ALA A 1 19.05 11.90 -1.62
C ALA A 1 17.60 11.37 -1.71
N HIS A 2 16.68 12.01 -2.45
CA HIS A 2 15.24 11.65 -2.43
C HIS A 2 14.88 10.23 -2.93
N ILE A 3 15.50 9.74 -4.01
CA ILE A 3 15.21 8.40 -4.55
C ILE A 3 15.71 7.29 -3.61
N GLY A 4 16.83 7.52 -2.93
CA GLY A 4 17.46 6.51 -2.07
C GLY A 4 16.61 6.12 -0.86
N VAL A 5 15.93 7.10 -0.24
CA VAL A 5 15.03 6.84 0.91
C VAL A 5 13.82 6.01 0.48
N GLY A 6 13.22 6.32 -0.68
CA GLY A 6 12.10 5.56 -1.22
C GLY A 6 12.46 4.09 -1.50
N THR A 7 13.58 3.86 -2.18
CA THR A 7 14.05 2.49 -2.45
C THR A 7 14.40 1.73 -1.17
N PHE A 8 14.98 2.39 -0.18
CA PHE A 8 15.26 1.78 1.12
C PHE A 8 13.98 1.36 1.84
N ALA A 9 12.95 2.21 1.86
CA ALA A 9 11.65 1.88 2.43
C ALA A 9 11.01 0.68 1.72
N ILE A 10 11.05 0.63 0.38
CA ILE A 10 10.52 -0.50 -0.38
C ILE A 10 11.24 -1.80 0.01
N LYS A 11 12.57 -1.79 0.21
CA LYS A 11 13.30 -2.99 0.64
C LYS A 11 12.84 -3.50 2.01
N ILE A 12 12.57 -2.60 2.95
CA ILE A 12 12.04 -2.97 4.28
C ILE A 12 10.65 -3.60 4.12
N VAL A 13 9.77 -2.96 3.33
CA VAL A 13 8.43 -3.48 3.07
C VAL A 13 8.51 -4.85 2.42
N SER A 14 9.34 -5.02 1.38
CA SER A 14 9.52 -6.30 0.70
C SER A 14 10.03 -7.40 1.63
N ALA A 15 10.99 -7.10 2.51
CA ALA A 15 11.48 -8.06 3.49
C ALA A 15 10.37 -8.47 4.48
N LEU A 16 9.57 -7.51 4.93
CA LEU A 16 8.44 -7.77 5.82
C LEU A 16 7.35 -8.59 5.13
N THR A 17 7.03 -8.29 3.87
CA THR A 17 6.07 -9.06 3.07
C THR A 17 6.50 -10.52 2.96
N ILE A 18 7.74 -10.77 2.54
CA ILE A 18 8.28 -12.13 2.43
C ILE A 18 8.20 -12.85 3.77
N PHE A 19 8.58 -12.19 4.87
CA PHE A 19 8.49 -12.78 6.21
C PHE A 19 7.06 -13.18 6.58
N VAL A 20 6.08 -12.30 6.34
CA VAL A 20 4.67 -12.57 6.62
C VAL A 20 4.14 -13.71 5.75
N ASP A 21 4.49 -13.72 4.46
CA ASP A 21 4.08 -14.78 3.54
C ASP A 21 4.58 -16.15 4.02
N PHE A 22 5.86 -16.26 4.40
CA PHE A 22 6.41 -17.50 4.95
C PHE A 22 5.77 -17.89 6.28
N ALA A 23 5.47 -16.94 7.17
CA ALA A 23 4.78 -17.23 8.42
C ALA A 23 3.38 -17.82 8.19
N ILE A 24 2.64 -17.31 7.19
CA ILE A 24 1.34 -17.83 6.78
C ILE A 24 1.48 -19.24 6.21
N LEU A 25 2.46 -19.47 5.32
CA LEU A 25 2.69 -20.80 4.74
C LEU A 25 3.05 -21.83 5.82
N GLN A 26 3.90 -21.46 6.78
CA GLN A 26 4.24 -22.32 7.91
C GLN A 26 3.01 -22.62 8.77
N TYR A 27 2.17 -21.63 9.04
CA TYR A 27 0.90 -21.83 9.75
C TYR A 27 -0.05 -22.78 9.00
N CYS A 28 -0.10 -22.69 7.68
CA CYS A 28 -0.89 -23.60 6.83
C CYS A 28 -0.30 -25.01 6.70
N GLY A 29 0.85 -25.29 7.32
CA GLY A 29 1.47 -26.61 7.32
C GLY A 29 2.37 -26.87 6.11
N TYR A 30 3.01 -25.84 5.56
CA TYR A 30 3.99 -25.99 4.48
C TYR A 30 5.06 -27.05 4.80
N ILE A 31 5.28 -27.98 3.86
CA ILE A 31 6.23 -29.10 4.02
C ILE A 31 7.40 -28.90 3.05
N PRO A 32 8.59 -28.52 3.51
CA PRO A 32 9.73 -28.28 2.63
C PRO A 32 10.10 -29.52 1.79
N ASN A 33 10.35 -29.32 0.50
CA ASN A 33 10.78 -30.36 -0.45
C ASN A 33 9.85 -31.57 -0.61
N SER A 34 8.60 -31.48 -0.14
CA SER A 34 7.61 -32.52 -0.37
C SER A 34 7.07 -32.47 -1.80
N PRO A 35 6.89 -33.62 -2.48
CA PRO A 35 6.25 -33.67 -3.79
C PRO A 35 4.78 -33.23 -3.76
N GLU A 36 4.12 -33.39 -2.60
CA GLU A 36 2.73 -32.97 -2.38
C GLU A 36 2.67 -31.97 -1.21
N GLN A 37 1.94 -30.88 -1.42
CA GLN A 37 1.67 -29.87 -0.39
C GLN A 37 0.21 -29.97 0.07
N PRO A 38 -0.09 -29.66 1.35
CA PRO A 38 -1.46 -29.58 1.81
C PRO A 38 -2.29 -28.60 0.96
N GLU A 39 -3.57 -28.92 0.73
CA GLU A 39 -4.48 -28.05 -0.02
C GLU A 39 -4.55 -26.63 0.57
N ALA A 40 -4.53 -26.52 1.91
CA ALA A 40 -4.52 -25.25 2.62
C ALA A 40 -3.33 -24.34 2.22
N VAL A 41 -2.15 -24.91 1.96
CA VAL A 41 -0.96 -24.17 1.51
C VAL A 41 -1.17 -23.65 0.09
N ILE A 42 -1.74 -24.47 -0.79
CA ILE A 42 -2.05 -24.11 -2.17
C ILE A 42 -3.08 -22.97 -2.19
N THR A 43 -4.16 -23.10 -1.40
CA THR A 43 -5.16 -22.05 -1.24
C THR A 43 -4.57 -20.77 -0.69
N ALA A 44 -3.70 -20.85 0.33
CA ALA A 44 -3.01 -19.69 0.88
C ALA A 44 -2.16 -18.98 -0.19
N LEU A 45 -1.43 -19.72 -1.03
CA LEU A 45 -0.67 -19.13 -2.14
C LEU A 45 -1.58 -18.39 -3.14
N TYR A 46 -2.72 -18.95 -3.51
CA TYR A 46 -3.68 -18.27 -4.38
C TYR A 46 -4.17 -16.95 -3.78
N TYR A 47 -4.46 -16.94 -2.48
CA TYR A 47 -4.86 -15.71 -1.79
C TYR A 47 -3.71 -14.71 -1.69
N LEU A 48 -2.49 -15.13 -1.39
CA LEU A 48 -1.33 -14.23 -1.29
C LEU A 48 -0.98 -13.60 -2.65
N ILE A 49 -1.00 -14.39 -3.73
CA ILE A 49 -0.59 -13.94 -5.07
C ILE A 49 -1.69 -13.13 -5.77
N ALA A 50 -2.96 -13.49 -5.62
CA ALA A 50 -4.05 -12.87 -6.36
C ALA A 50 -5.12 -12.26 -5.44
N GLY A 51 -5.57 -12.98 -4.42
CA GLY A 51 -6.67 -12.53 -3.55
C GLY A 51 -6.39 -11.21 -2.84
N VAL A 52 -5.26 -11.12 -2.14
CA VAL A 52 -4.85 -9.93 -1.39
C VAL A 52 -4.61 -8.74 -2.34
N PRO A 53 -3.85 -8.87 -3.44
CA PRO A 53 -3.71 -7.78 -4.41
C PRO A 53 -5.04 -7.28 -4.98
N ILE A 54 -6.00 -8.16 -5.26
CA ILE A 54 -7.33 -7.78 -5.74
C ILE A 54 -8.05 -6.94 -4.68
N VAL A 55 -8.09 -7.39 -3.43
CA VAL A 55 -8.76 -6.67 -2.33
C VAL A 55 -8.13 -5.31 -2.11
N VAL A 56 -6.79 -5.24 -2.06
CA VAL A 56 -6.07 -3.97 -1.92
C VAL A 56 -6.37 -3.03 -3.09
N THR A 57 -6.37 -3.55 -4.32
CA THR A 57 -6.70 -2.76 -5.51
C THR A 57 -8.13 -2.24 -5.45
N MET A 58 -9.09 -3.05 -5.00
CA MET A 58 -10.48 -2.63 -4.82
C MET A 58 -10.59 -1.49 -3.80
N ILE A 59 -9.87 -1.58 -2.67
CA ILE A 59 -9.83 -0.49 -1.68
C ILE A 59 -9.28 0.79 -2.30
N ILE A 60 -8.19 0.68 -3.08
CA ILE A 60 -7.62 1.82 -3.79
C ILE A 60 -8.66 2.43 -4.73
N ILE A 61 -9.34 1.63 -5.55
CA ILE A 61 -10.40 2.12 -6.46
C ILE A 61 -11.48 2.87 -5.68
N VAL A 62 -11.96 2.31 -4.58
CA VAL A 62 -12.95 2.95 -3.71
C VAL A 62 -12.44 4.29 -3.19
N MET A 63 -11.19 4.37 -2.74
CA MET A 63 -10.57 5.64 -2.32
C MET A 63 -10.50 6.66 -3.45
N TYR A 64 -10.17 6.23 -4.68
CA TYR A 64 -10.14 7.11 -5.85
C TYR A 64 -11.53 7.64 -6.21
N LEU A 65 -12.60 6.89 -5.96
CA LEU A 65 -13.97 7.35 -6.18
C LEU A 65 -14.39 8.44 -5.18
N PHE A 66 -13.98 8.32 -3.91
CA PHE A 66 -14.28 9.31 -2.88
C PHE A 66 -13.35 10.53 -2.92
N TYR A 67 -12.12 10.35 -3.37
CA TYR A 67 -11.10 11.39 -3.45
C TYR A 67 -10.50 11.43 -4.86
N PRO A 68 -11.23 11.98 -5.85
CA PRO A 68 -10.75 12.05 -7.22
C PRO A 68 -9.51 12.94 -7.28
N LEU A 69 -8.36 12.34 -7.59
CA LEU A 69 -7.09 13.03 -7.79
C LEU A 69 -7.06 13.75 -9.15
N THR A 70 -8.02 14.65 -9.40
CA THR A 70 -7.96 15.53 -10.58
C THR A 70 -7.02 16.71 -10.33
N LYS A 71 -6.41 17.21 -11.41
CA LYS A 71 -5.58 18.42 -11.34
C LYS A 71 -6.38 19.61 -10.81
N GLU A 72 -7.65 19.75 -11.22
CA GLU A 72 -8.48 20.87 -10.74
C GLU A 72 -8.70 20.81 -9.21
N LYS A 73 -8.92 19.62 -8.64
CA LYS A 73 -9.04 19.46 -7.19
C LYS A 73 -7.72 19.74 -6.47
N HIS A 74 -6.60 19.32 -7.05
CA HIS A 74 -5.28 19.62 -6.50
C HIS A 74 -4.98 21.13 -6.50
N ASP A 75 -5.26 21.81 -7.62
CA ASP A 75 -5.06 23.24 -7.77
C ASP A 75 -5.98 24.04 -6.84
N ALA A 76 -7.23 23.60 -6.68
CA ALA A 76 -8.17 24.19 -5.74
C ALA A 76 -7.70 24.07 -4.27
N ILE A 77 -7.24 22.88 -3.86
CA ILE A 77 -6.68 22.67 -2.52
C ILE A 77 -5.43 23.54 -2.32
N ARG A 78 -4.57 23.66 -3.36
CA ARG A 78 -3.37 24.49 -3.27
C ARG A 78 -3.70 25.96 -3.10
N ALA A 79 -4.65 26.47 -3.88
CA ALA A 79 -5.14 27.84 -3.75
C ALA A 79 -5.70 28.12 -2.35
N GLU A 80 -6.45 27.17 -1.78
CA GLU A 80 -6.98 27.30 -0.41
C GLU A 80 -5.87 27.33 0.65
N ILE A 81 -4.84 26.49 0.52
CA ILE A 81 -3.67 26.51 1.42
C ILE A 81 -2.93 27.85 1.33
N ASP A 82 -2.69 28.35 0.12
CA ASP A 82 -1.98 29.62 -0.08
C ASP A 82 -2.79 30.81 0.48
N GLN A 83 -4.12 30.77 0.35
CA GLN A 83 -5.01 31.79 0.90
C GLN A 83 -4.98 31.79 2.43
N ARG A 84 -4.97 30.62 3.08
CA ARG A 84 -4.85 30.51 4.55
C ARG A 84 -3.52 31.06 5.05
N HIS A 85 -2.41 30.78 4.35
CA HIS A 85 -1.11 31.34 4.70
C HIS A 85 -1.06 32.86 4.56
N GLN A 86 -1.65 33.42 3.49
CA GLN A 86 -1.68 34.88 3.33
C GLN A 86 -2.54 35.58 4.40
N ASN A 87 -3.66 34.97 4.80
CA ASN A 87 -4.48 35.53 5.87
C ASN A 87 -3.75 35.50 7.21
N ALA A 88 -3.07 34.40 7.55
CA ALA A 88 -2.26 34.30 8.76
C ALA A 88 -1.09 35.31 8.79
N LEU A 89 -0.53 35.66 7.63
CA LEU A 89 0.51 36.69 7.52
C LEU A 89 -0.05 38.10 7.70
N LYS A 90 -1.28 38.36 7.21
CA LYS A 90 -1.95 39.66 7.36
C LYS A 90 -2.46 39.93 8.78
N GLU A 91 -2.81 38.90 9.54
CA GLU A 91 -3.25 39.04 10.94
C GLU A 91 -2.08 39.30 11.92
N ASN A 92 -0.83 39.04 11.50
CA ASN A 92 0.38 39.29 12.30
C ASN A 92 1.05 40.66 12.01
N HIS A 93 0.43 41.50 11.19
CA HIS A 93 0.88 42.86 10.85
C HIS A 93 -0.21 43.88 11.21
#